data_AF-A0A7Y4K1T4-F1
#
_entry.id   AF-A0A7Y4K1T4-F1
#
_cell.length_a   1.000
_cell.length_b   1.000
_cell.length_c   1.000
_cell.angle_alpha   90.00
_cell.angle_beta   90.00
_cell.angle_gamma   90.00
#
_symmetry.space_group_name_H-M   'P 1'
#
loop_
_entity.id
_entity.type
_entity.pdbx_description
1 polymer ?
#
loop_
_entity_poly.entity_id
_entity_poly.type
_entity_poly.pdbx_seq_one_letter_code
_entity_poly.pdbx_strand_id
1 'polypeptide(L)' 'MDDANEAGAATGEQDAPMAVAVVGLALRFPGAEDARQYWRNLVGGVDSITRLDA' A
#
# COMPACT_ATOMS: atom_id res chain seq x y z
N MET A 1 -17.71 -27.02 -23.59
CA MET A 1 -17.32 -25.64 -23.93
C MET A 1 -16.71 -25.12 -22.65
N ASP A 2 -15.45 -25.50 -22.43
CA ASP A 2 -14.64 -25.10 -21.29
C ASP A 2 -14.07 -23.72 -21.64
N ASP A 3 -14.65 -22.66 -21.08
CA ASP A 3 -14.08 -21.32 -21.17
C ASP A 3 -12.86 -21.26 -20.26
N ALA A 4 -11.71 -21.56 -20.85
CA ALA A 4 -10.39 -21.31 -20.28
C ALA A 4 -10.24 -19.80 -20.04
N ASN A 5 -10.42 -19.37 -18.80
CA ASN A 5 -9.93 -18.09 -18.33
C ASN A 5 -8.39 -18.20 -18.21
N GLU A 6 -7.70 -17.93 -19.31
CA GLU A 6 -6.25 -17.71 -19.32
C GLU A 6 -5.93 -16.53 -18.42
N ALA A 7 -5.63 -16.83 -17.16
CA ALA A 7 -5.02 -15.90 -16.24
C ALA A 7 -3.69 -15.47 -16.87
N GLY A 8 -3.66 -14.22 -17.35
CA GLY A 8 -2.55 -13.63 -18.10
C GLY A 8 -1.20 -14.08 -17.57
N ALA A 9 -0.50 -14.85 -18.40
CA ALA A 9 0.86 -15.26 -18.16
C ALA A 9 1.71 -14.00 -17.98
N ALA A 10 2.16 -13.78 -16.74
CA ALA A 10 3.07 -12.69 -16.41
C ALA A 10 4.37 -12.91 -17.17
N THR A 11 4.48 -12.27 -18.33
CA THR A 11 5.71 -12.19 -19.11
C THR A 11 6.41 -10.93 -18.65
N GLY A 12 7.19 -11.06 -17.58
CA GLY A 12 8.02 -10.01 -17.02
C GLY A 12 9.33 -10.63 -16.59
N GLU A 13 10.36 -10.37 -17.39
CA GLU A 13 11.78 -10.70 -17.21
C GLU A 13 12.19 -10.91 -15.73
N GLN A 14 12.56 -12.13 -15.39
CA GLN A 14 13.25 -12.44 -14.14
C GLN A 14 14.71 -11.98 -14.24
N ASP A 15 15.04 -10.73 -13.91
CA ASP A 15 16.32 -10.39 -13.27
C ASP A 15 16.36 -8.94 -12.76
N ALA A 16 15.76 -8.69 -11.59
CA ALA A 16 16.27 -7.62 -10.74
C ALA A 16 17.07 -8.31 -9.63
N PRO A 17 18.37 -8.60 -9.83
CA PRO A 17 19.17 -9.42 -8.91
C PRO A 17 19.32 -8.80 -7.50
N MET A 18 18.76 -7.61 -7.30
CA MET A 18 18.76 -6.86 -6.04
C MET A 18 17.36 -6.37 -5.63
N ALA A 19 16.27 -6.92 -6.20
CA ALA A 19 14.94 -6.54 -5.77
C ALA A 19 14.69 -6.96 -4.32
N VAL A 20 14.23 -6.01 -3.50
CA VAL A 20 13.87 -6.26 -2.10
C VAL A 20 12.36 -6.14 -1.96
N ALA A 21 11.71 -7.22 -1.52
CA ALA A 21 10.29 -7.22 -1.26
C ALA A 21 9.97 -6.58 0.09
N VAL A 22 9.00 -5.65 0.11
CA VAL A 22 8.39 -5.16 1.34
C VAL A 22 7.25 -6.10 1.70
N VAL A 23 7.51 -7.00 2.65
CA VAL A 23 6.55 -8.06 3.05
C VAL A 23 5.66 -7.66 4.24
N GLY A 24 5.92 -6.52 4.86
CA GLY A 24 5.13 -6.02 5.99
C GLY A 24 5.41 -4.55 6.28
N LEU A 25 4.43 -3.90 6.91
CA LEU A 25 4.49 -2.49 7.28
C LEU A 25 3.69 -2.25 8.56
N ALA A 26 4.28 -1.53 9.53
CA ALA A 26 3.61 -1.06 10.74
C ALA A 26 3.83 0.45 10.88
N LEU A 27 2.75 1.21 11.08
CA LEU A 27 2.76 2.68 11.05
C LEU A 27 1.95 3.25 12.21
N ARG A 28 2.37 4.42 12.71
CA ARG A 28 1.60 5.32 13.59
C ARG A 28 1.86 6.75 13.12
N PHE A 29 0.81 7.47 12.75
CA PHE A 29 0.86 8.84 12.29
C PHE A 29 -0.23 9.69 12.96
N PRO A 30 -0.11 11.03 12.97
CA PRO A 30 -1.20 11.91 13.38
C PRO A 30 -2.48 11.58 12.61
N GLY A 31 -3.57 11.31 13.35
CA GLY A 31 -4.86 10.90 12.80
C GLY A 31 -4.93 9.47 12.22
N ALA A 32 -3.85 8.67 12.32
CA ALA A 32 -3.83 7.29 11.84
C ALA A 32 -3.09 6.33 12.78
N GLU A 33 -3.85 5.41 13.37
CA GLU A 33 -3.37 4.41 14.31
C GLU A 33 -2.69 3.21 13.66
N ASP A 34 -2.95 2.98 12.38
CA ASP A 34 -2.39 1.89 11.62
C ASP A 34 -2.30 2.23 10.12
N ALA A 35 -1.66 1.34 9.35
CA ALA A 35 -1.50 1.50 7.91
C ALA A 35 -2.84 1.58 7.16
N ARG A 36 -3.89 0.92 7.67
CA ARG A 36 -5.21 0.93 7.04
C ARG A 36 -5.91 2.28 7.23
N GLN A 37 -5.82 2.86 8.42
CA GLN A 37 -6.34 4.20 8.69
C GLN A 37 -5.55 5.26 7.92
N TYR A 38 -4.22 5.12 7.88
CA TYR A 38 -3.38 6.00 7.07
C TYR A 38 -3.82 6.00 5.61
N TRP A 39 -4.04 4.82 5.01
CA TRP A 39 -4.54 4.72 3.63
C TRP A 39 -5.92 5.37 3.45
N ARG A 40 -6.87 5.17 4.38
CA ARG A 40 -8.17 5.84 4.33
C ARG A 40 -8.04 7.36 4.37
N ASN A 41 -7.15 7.89 5.22
CA ASN A 41 -6.90 9.32 5.34
C ASN A 41 -6.36 9.90 4.03
N LEU A 42 -5.40 9.22 3.39
CA LEU A 42 -4.85 9.64 2.10
C LEU A 42 -5.92 9.67 1.00
N VAL A 43 -6.67 8.57 0.85
CA VAL A 43 -7.75 8.49 -0.16
C VAL A 43 -8.84 9.53 0.11
N GLY A 44 -9.13 9.81 1.38
CA GLY A 44 -10.11 10.82 1.79
C GLY A 44 -9.62 12.26 1.76
N GLY A 45 -8.34 12.52 1.46
CA GLY A 45 -7.76 13.86 1.46
C GLY A 45 -7.74 14.53 2.84
N VAL A 46 -7.57 13.74 3.91
CA VAL A 46 -7.58 14.24 5.30
C VAL A 46 -6.28 15.00 5.59
N ASP A 47 -6.41 16.24 6.08
CA ASP A 47 -5.30 17.00 6.68
C ASP A 47 -5.12 16.61 8.14
N SER A 48 -3.95 16.04 8.46
CA SER A 48 -3.60 15.58 9.81
C SER A 48 -2.76 16.59 10.61
N ILE A 49 -2.50 17.78 10.08
CA ILE A 49 -1.72 18.81 10.78
C ILE A 49 -2.56 19.45 11.88
N THR A 50 -2.04 19.45 13.11
CA THR A 50 -2.69 20.09 14.26
C THR A 50 -1.76 21.11 14.90
N ARG A 51 -2.31 22.17 15.51
CA ARG A 51 -1.51 23.00 16.41
C ARG A 51 -1.20 22.23 17.68
N LEU A 52 -0.02 22.49 18.22
CA LEU A 52 0.30 22.16 19.60
C LEU A 52 -0.23 23.30 20.47
N ASP A 53 -1.13 22.97 21.39
CA ASP A 53 -1.62 23.93 22.38
C ASP A 53 -0.59 24.11 23.50
N ALA A 54 -0.60 25.29 24.13
CA ALA A 54 0.38 25.72 25.13
C ALA A 54 0.04 25.27 26.56
#